data_AF-A0A4S5CH10-F1
#
_entry.id   AF-A0A4S5CH10-F1
#
_cell.length_a   1.000
_cell.length_b   1.000
_cell.length_c   1.000
_cell.angle_alpha   90.00
_cell.angle_beta   90.00
_cell.angle_gamma   90.00
#
_symmetry.space_group_name_H-M   'P 1'
#
loop_
_entity.id
_entity.type
_entity.pdbx_description
1 polymer ?
#
loop_
_entity_poly.entity_id
_entity_poly.type
_entity_poly.pdbx_seq_one_letter_code
_entity_poly.pdbx_strand_id
1 'polypeptide(L)'
;MCNCQQMARDWSETQGGKYPPSTHSPMCEDFKTIEFMRIEVDGSACIVPLEDADEVCNNIDVEFKTSLVSLTAEQFENLPESTGF
;
A
#
# COMPACT_ATOMS: atom_id res chain seq x y z
N MET A 1 0.01 18.10 16.04
CA MET A 1 0.33 18.42 14.64
C MET A 1 1.80 18.15 14.43
N CYS A 2 2.16 17.04 13.76
CA CYS A 2 3.54 16.77 13.37
C CYS A 2 3.90 17.62 12.14
N ASN A 3 5.12 18.19 12.10
CA ASN A 3 5.67 18.85 10.89
C ASN A 3 6.36 17.86 9.94
N CYS A 4 5.88 16.62 9.92
CA CYS A 4 6.49 15.48 9.25
C CYS A 4 6.68 15.69 7.73
N GLN A 5 5.77 16.43 7.08
CA GLN A 5 5.85 16.71 5.64
C GLN A 5 7.02 17.63 5.24
N GLN A 6 7.53 18.44 6.17
CA GLN A 6 8.63 19.37 5.92
C GLN A 6 9.99 18.80 6.35
N MET A 7 10.00 17.60 6.92
CA MET A 7 11.24 16.94 7.32
C MET A 7 11.96 16.37 6.09
N ALA A 8 13.28 16.53 6.04
CA ALA A 8 14.11 15.78 5.11
C ALA A 8 14.00 14.28 5.48
N ARG A 9 13.56 13.46 4.52
CA ARG A 9 13.37 12.01 4.66
C ARG A 9 14.12 11.29 3.56
N ASP A 10 14.48 10.04 3.83
CA ASP A 10 15.12 9.14 2.86
C ASP A 10 14.11 8.49 1.91
N TRP A 11 12.81 8.60 2.21
CA TRP A 11 11.69 8.06 1.43
C TRP A 11 11.72 6.54 1.29
N SER A 12 12.39 5.85 2.22
CA SER A 12 12.45 4.39 2.24
C SER A 12 11.07 3.74 2.28
N GLU A 13 10.08 4.40 2.90
CA GLU A 13 8.67 3.95 2.98
C GLU A 13 7.96 3.86 1.61
N THR A 14 8.48 4.53 0.59
CA THR A 14 7.94 4.47 -0.78
C THR A 14 8.35 3.20 -1.53
N GLN A 15 9.30 2.42 -0.96
CA GLN A 15 9.89 1.24 -1.58
C GLN A 15 10.40 1.51 -3.01
N GLY A 16 11.17 2.59 -3.17
CA GLY A 16 11.70 3.00 -4.47
C GLY A 16 10.65 3.61 -5.39
N GLY A 17 9.63 4.28 -4.83
CA GLY A 17 8.54 4.90 -5.59
C GLY A 17 7.41 3.95 -5.99
N LYS A 18 7.41 2.71 -5.50
CA LYS A 18 6.34 1.74 -5.71
C LYS A 18 5.03 2.18 -5.02
N TYR A 19 5.13 2.86 -3.89
CA TYR A 19 4.01 3.36 -3.11
C TYR A 19 4.10 4.86 -2.91
N PRO A 20 2.97 5.56 -2.78
CA PRO A 20 2.97 6.98 -2.49
C PRO A 20 3.68 7.26 -1.15
N PRO A 21 4.23 8.46 -0.98
CA PRO A 21 4.79 8.88 0.31
C PRO A 21 3.72 9.00 1.38
N SER A 22 4.03 8.58 2.60
CA SER A 22 3.22 8.91 3.77
C SER A 22 3.42 10.38 4.18
N THR A 23 2.38 11.00 4.72
CA THR A 23 2.36 12.31 5.36
C THR A 23 3.18 12.30 6.64
N HIS A 24 3.19 11.17 7.35
CA HIS A 24 3.99 10.96 8.54
C HIS A 24 5.37 10.40 8.20
N SER A 25 6.38 10.90 8.91
CA SER A 25 7.73 10.32 8.85
C SER A 25 7.71 8.93 9.49
N PRO A 26 8.48 7.95 9.00
CA PRO A 26 8.63 6.66 9.67
C PRO A 26 9.08 6.73 11.13
N MET A 27 9.67 7.87 11.55
CA MET A 27 10.07 8.12 12.95
C MET A 27 8.98 8.82 13.79
N CYS A 28 7.80 9.08 13.22
CA CYS A 28 6.68 9.72 13.90
C CYS A 28 5.86 8.68 14.67
N GLU A 29 5.38 9.02 15.87
CA GLU A 29 4.48 8.17 16.66
C GLU A 29 3.15 7.86 15.95
N ASP A 30 2.73 8.75 15.05
CA ASP A 30 1.50 8.60 14.26
C ASP A 30 1.73 7.75 12.99
N PHE A 31 2.98 7.40 12.65
CA PHE A 31 3.27 6.51 11.53
C PHE A 31 2.88 5.07 11.90
N LYS A 32 1.68 4.67 11.45
CA LYS A 32 1.13 3.35 11.72
C LYS A 32 0.89 2.61 10.42
N THR A 33 1.64 1.53 10.23
CA THR A 33 1.44 0.62 9.10
C THR A 33 0.41 -0.44 9.46
N ILE A 34 -0.42 -0.78 8.49
CA ILE A 34 -1.40 -1.85 8.52
C ILE A 34 -1.04 -2.82 7.39
N GLU A 35 -1.34 -4.10 7.58
CA GLU A 35 -1.13 -5.12 6.56
C GLU A 35 -2.27 -5.12 5.54
N PHE A 36 -1.91 -5.15 4.26
CA PHE A 36 -2.79 -5.27 3.12
C PHE A 36 -2.36 -6.45 2.26
N MET A 37 -3.29 -6.97 1.46
CA MET A 37 -3.01 -7.98 0.46
C MET A 37 -2.73 -7.33 -0.89
N ARG A 38 -1.52 -7.52 -1.43
CA ARG A 38 -1.23 -7.21 -2.83
C ARG A 38 -1.47 -8.45 -3.68
N ILE A 39 -2.37 -8.33 -4.64
CA ILE A 39 -2.76 -9.37 -5.61
C ILE A 39 -2.24 -8.94 -6.97
N GLU A 40 -1.36 -9.72 -7.59
CA GLU A 40 -0.78 -9.45 -8.90
C GLU A 40 -1.38 -10.39 -9.96
N VAL A 41 -1.90 -9.81 -11.04
CA VAL A 41 -2.55 -10.48 -12.16
C VAL A 41 -1.96 -9.93 -13.47
N ASP A 42 -1.32 -10.78 -14.26
CA ASP A 42 -0.76 -10.43 -15.58
C ASP A 42 0.09 -9.13 -15.62
N GLY A 43 0.81 -8.84 -14.55
CA GLY A 43 1.67 -7.65 -14.42
C GLY A 43 0.96 -6.40 -13.88
N SER A 44 -0.36 -6.43 -13.76
CA SER A 44 -1.14 -5.49 -12.96
C SER A 44 -1.17 -5.94 -11.51
N ALA A 45 -1.37 -5.02 -10.58
CA ALA A 45 -1.54 -5.38 -9.18
C ALA A 45 -2.63 -4.57 -8.53
N CYS A 46 -3.43 -5.23 -7.70
CA CYS A 46 -4.41 -4.63 -6.81
C CYS A 46 -3.92 -4.74 -5.37
N ILE A 47 -4.17 -3.73 -4.56
CA ILE A 47 -3.97 -3.80 -3.11
C ILE A 47 -5.33 -3.69 -2.45
N VAL A 48 -5.63 -4.59 -1.54
CA VAL A 48 -6.91 -4.64 -0.83
C VAL A 48 -6.71 -4.89 0.66
N PRO A 49 -7.66 -4.49 1.52
CA PRO A 49 -7.69 -4.91 2.91
C PRO A 49 -7.67 -6.44 3.03
N LEU A 50 -7.06 -6.96 4.10
CA LEU A 50 -6.98 -8.41 4.30
C LEU A 50 -8.36 -9.08 4.43
N GLU A 51 -9.35 -8.36 4.94
CA GLU A 51 -10.73 -8.84 5.05
C GLU A 51 -11.41 -9.05 3.69
N ASP A 52 -11.02 -8.25 2.68
CA ASP A 52 -11.58 -8.33 1.32
C ASP A 52 -10.75 -9.24 0.40
N ALA A 53 -9.54 -9.62 0.82
CA ALA A 53 -8.59 -10.36 0.01
C ALA A 53 -9.14 -11.70 -0.50
N ASP A 54 -9.81 -12.46 0.36
CA ASP A 54 -10.44 -13.74 -0.01
C ASP A 54 -11.54 -13.53 -1.06
N GLU A 55 -12.38 -12.51 -0.91
CA GLU A 55 -13.45 -12.22 -1.88
C GLU A 55 -12.84 -11.87 -3.25
N VAL A 56 -11.86 -10.99 -3.28
CA VAL A 56 -11.22 -10.57 -4.55
C VAL A 56 -10.50 -11.74 -5.21
N CYS A 57 -9.77 -12.57 -4.45
CA CYS A 57 -9.10 -13.74 -4.99
C CYS A 57 -10.08 -14.77 -5.57
N ASN A 58 -11.26 -14.93 -4.96
CA ASN A 58 -12.30 -15.83 -5.49
C ASN A 58 -12.95 -15.32 -6.78
N ASN A 59 -12.86 -14.02 -7.08
CA ASN A 59 -13.38 -13.41 -8.30
C ASN A 59 -12.36 -13.38 -9.46
N ILE A 60 -11.15 -13.91 -9.27
CA ILE A 60 -10.09 -13.94 -10.29
C ILE A 60 -9.99 -15.36 -10.86
N ASP A 61 -10.41 -15.54 -12.12
CA ASP A 61 -10.35 -16.83 -12.82
C ASP A 61 -8.98 -17.16 -13.45
N VAL A 62 -8.04 -16.23 -13.40
CA VAL A 62 -6.69 -16.36 -13.99
C VAL A 62 -5.62 -16.62 -12.91
N GLU A 63 -4.41 -16.99 -13.31
CA GLU A 63 -3.32 -17.17 -12.35
C GLU A 63 -2.93 -15.82 -11.72
N PHE A 64 -2.88 -15.78 -10.40
CA PHE A 64 -2.51 -14.59 -9.63
C PHE A 64 -1.48 -14.92 -8.56
N LYS A 65 -0.77 -13.89 -8.08
CA LYS A 65 0.17 -13.99 -6.96
C LYS A 65 -0.26 -13.07 -5.84
N THR A 66 -0.25 -13.57 -4.61
CA THR A 66 -0.53 -12.76 -3.43
C THR A 66 0.75 -12.50 -2.64
N SER A 67 0.87 -11.31 -2.07
CA SER A 67 1.99 -10.90 -1.21
C SER A 67 1.52 -9.88 -0.17
N LEU A 68 1.94 -10.04 1.08
CA LEU A 68 1.62 -9.08 2.14
C LEU A 68 2.43 -7.80 1.94
N VAL A 69 1.76 -6.66 2.11
CA VAL A 69 2.40 -5.35 2.09
C VAL A 69 1.95 -4.55 3.31
N SER A 70 2.90 -3.88 3.96
CA SER A 70 2.61 -2.97 5.07
C SER A 70 2.60 -1.53 4.57
N LEU A 71 1.45 -0.86 4.64
CA LEU A 71 1.27 0.52 4.22
C LEU A 71 0.55 1.30 5.33
N THR A 72 0.74 2.61 5.38
CA THR A 72 -0.15 3.47 6.18
C THR A 72 -1.52 3.60 5.50
N ALA A 73 -2.58 3.88 6.26
CA ALA A 73 -3.92 4.05 5.71
C ALA A 73 -3.95 5.13 4.60
N GLU A 74 -3.26 6.23 4.82
CA GLU A 74 -3.14 7.31 3.84
C GLU A 74 -2.38 6.89 2.57
N GLN A 75 -1.39 6.01 2.68
CA GLN A 75 -0.68 5.50 1.49
C GLN A 75 -1.61 4.65 0.66
N PHE A 76 -2.45 3.83 1.31
CA PHE A 76 -3.46 3.03 0.65
C PHE A 76 -4.51 3.89 -0.06
N GLU A 77 -5.05 4.91 0.62
CA GLU A 77 -6.04 5.85 0.04
C GLU A 77 -5.51 6.65 -1.16
N ASN A 78 -4.19 6.89 -1.21
CA ASN A 78 -3.54 7.62 -2.31
C ASN A 78 -2.93 6.70 -3.37
N LEU A 79 -3.19 5.39 -3.35
CA LEU A 79 -2.75 4.50 -4.42
C LEU A 79 -3.41 4.91 -5.74
N PRO A 80 -2.66 4.94 -6.86
CA PRO A 80 -3.26 5.23 -8.15
C PRO A 80 -4.27 4.13 -8.50
N GLU A 81 -5.43 4.52 -9.07
CA GLU A 81 -6.50 3.59 -9.47
C GLU A 81 -6.02 2.51 -10.47
N SER A 82 -4.92 2.75 -11.20
CA SER A 82 -4.26 1.74 -12.03
C SER A 82 -3.54 0.64 -11.24
N THR A 83 -3.53 0.73 -9.91
CA THR A 83 -3.12 -0.31 -8.94
C THR A 83 -4.36 -0.84 -8.20
N GLY A 84 -5.54 -0.70 -8.79
CA GLY A 84 -6.84 -0.97 -8.17
C GLY A 84 -7.95 -1.41 -9.12
N PHE A 85 -7.64 -2.00 -10.28
CA PHE A 85 -8.61 -2.74 -11.12
C PHE A 85 -7.93 -3.86 -11.91
#